data_AF-A0A9X3QY49-F1
#
_entry.id   AF-A0A9X3QY49-F1
#
_cell.length_a   1.000
_cell.length_b   1.000
_cell.length_c   1.000
_cell.angle_alpha   90.00
_cell.angle_beta   90.00
_cell.angle_gamma   90.00
#
_symmetry.space_group_name_H-M   'P 1'
#
loop_
_entity.id
_entity.type
_entity.pdbx_description
1 polymer ?
#
loop_
_entity_poly.entity_id
_entity_poly.type
_entity_poly.pdbx_seq_one_letter_code
_entity_poly.pdbx_strand_id
1 'polypeptide(L)'
;MTKDEIPAFIEDLVAIGCNPLAMADDDYWFIGDADLPEPLREQVQEPIVKICDRYGPRDHLYHEIIDHLRDIGRIPDFQKQ
;
A
#
# COMPACT_ATOMS: atom_id res chain seq x y z
N MET A 1 0.48 -14.63 0.45
CA MET A 1 -0.48 -13.85 1.24
C MET A 1 -1.88 -14.42 1.06
N THR A 2 -2.70 -14.37 2.10
CA THR A 2 -4.11 -14.75 2.14
C THR A 2 -5.00 -13.52 2.36
N LYS A 3 -6.29 -13.63 2.05
CA LYS A 3 -7.24 -12.50 2.17
C LYS A 3 -7.32 -11.95 3.60
N ASP A 4 -7.28 -12.83 4.59
CA ASP A 4 -7.40 -12.46 6.01
C ASP A 4 -6.15 -11.71 6.52
N GLU A 5 -5.03 -11.80 5.81
CA GLU A 5 -3.78 -11.10 6.14
C GLU A 5 -3.72 -9.67 5.57
N ILE A 6 -4.69 -9.25 4.74
CA ILE A 6 -4.72 -7.91 4.14
C ILE A 6 -4.65 -6.78 5.17
N PRO A 7 -5.47 -6.78 6.25
CA PRO A 7 -5.40 -5.69 7.23
C PRO A 7 -4.03 -5.58 7.90
N ALA A 8 -3.46 -6.70 8.34
CA ALA A 8 -2.15 -6.73 8.99
C ALA A 8 -1.02 -6.29 8.05
N PHE A 9 -1.08 -6.70 6.78
CA PHE A 9 -0.13 -6.27 5.76
C PHE A 9 -0.17 -4.74 5.54
N ILE A 10 -1.37 -4.15 5.45
CA ILE A 10 -1.51 -2.70 5.30
C ILE A 10 -1.02 -1.96 6.56
N GLU A 11 -1.32 -2.46 7.75
CA GLU A 11 -0.83 -1.89 9.02
C GLU A 11 0.70 -1.90 9.11
N ASP A 12 1.35 -3.01 8.73
CA ASP A 12 2.81 -3.14 8.73
C ASP A 12 3.46 -2.11 7.79
N LEU A 13 2.88 -1.87 6.60
CA LEU A 13 3.37 -0.85 5.66
C LEU A 13 3.19 0.56 6.24
N VAL A 14 2.05 0.85 6.85
CA VAL A 14 1.78 2.15 7.47
C VAL A 14 2.73 2.41 8.65
N ALA A 15 3.05 1.38 9.44
CA ALA A 15 3.95 1.48 10.58
C ALA A 15 5.37 1.93 10.20
N ILE A 16 5.82 1.65 8.98
CA ILE A 16 7.12 2.09 8.45
C ILE A 16 7.04 3.42 7.68
N GLY A 17 5.90 4.12 7.75
CA GLY A 17 5.68 5.40 7.08
C GLY A 17 5.34 5.29 5.60
N CYS A 18 5.00 4.10 5.11
CA CYS A 18 4.52 3.91 3.75
C CYS A 18 2.99 3.85 3.76
N ASN A 19 2.33 4.72 3.01
CA ASN A 19 0.86 4.74 2.94
C ASN A 19 0.38 4.09 1.64
N PRO A 20 -0.14 2.85 1.66
CA PRO A 20 -0.72 2.27 0.46
C PRO A 20 -2.03 2.99 0.11
N LEU A 21 -2.28 3.17 -1.19
CA LEU A 21 -3.44 3.90 -1.70
C LEU A 21 -4.09 3.12 -2.84
N ALA A 22 -5.42 3.11 -2.86
CA ALA A 22 -6.21 2.64 -4.01
C ALA A 22 -6.53 3.84 -4.91
N MET A 23 -6.13 3.78 -6.18
CA MET A 23 -6.44 4.80 -7.18
C MET A 23 -7.92 4.76 -7.50
N ALA A 24 -8.59 5.92 -7.38
CA ALA A 24 -10.05 6.02 -7.43
C ALA A 24 -10.66 5.48 -8.73
N ASP A 25 -10.03 5.76 -9.88
CA ASP A 25 -10.60 5.50 -11.21
C ASP A 25 -10.06 4.25 -11.89
N ASP A 26 -9.02 3.65 -11.34
CA ASP A 26 -8.04 2.94 -12.17
C ASP A 26 -7.90 1.46 -11.81
N ASP A 27 -8.62 0.97 -10.79
CA ASP A 27 -8.43 -0.38 -10.22
C ASP A 27 -6.94 -0.69 -10.01
N TYR A 28 -6.15 0.34 -9.68
CA TYR A 28 -4.75 0.22 -9.31
C TYR A 28 -4.56 0.56 -7.86
N TRP A 29 -3.57 -0.06 -7.23
CA TRP A 29 -3.10 0.34 -5.92
C TRP A 29 -1.59 0.46 -5.92
N PHE A 30 -1.08 1.31 -5.06
CA PHE A 30 0.33 1.63 -4.97
C PHE A 30 0.84 1.46 -3.54
N ILE A 31 2.08 0.98 -3.41
CA ILE A 31 2.84 1.02 -2.16
C ILE A 31 3.93 2.05 -2.33
N GLY A 32 3.79 3.14 -1.60
CA GLY A 32 4.79 4.20 -1.56
C GLY A 32 4.14 5.53 -1.26
N ASP A 33 4.95 6.46 -0.79
CA ASP A 33 4.57 7.85 -0.67
C ASP A 33 5.24 8.61 -1.82
N ALA A 34 4.43 9.18 -2.72
CA ALA A 34 4.91 9.91 -3.88
C ALA A 34 5.59 11.24 -3.48
N ASP A 35 5.25 11.77 -2.31
CA ASP A 35 5.78 13.02 -1.77
C ASP A 35 7.06 12.80 -0.96
N LEU A 36 7.49 11.54 -0.79
CA LEU A 36 8.70 11.21 -0.04
C LEU A 36 9.96 11.65 -0.81
N PRO A 37 10.83 12.49 -0.22
CA PRO A 37 12.11 12.86 -0.82
C PRO A 37 12.98 11.64 -1.15
N GLU A 38 13.73 11.69 -2.25
CA GLU A 38 14.59 10.59 -2.73
C GLU A 38 15.46 9.94 -1.63
N PRO A 39 16.16 10.69 -0.75
CA PRO A 39 16.99 10.07 0.30
C PRO A 39 16.19 9.27 1.34
N LEU A 40 14.91 9.59 1.51
CA LEU A 40 13.99 8.87 2.39
C LEU A 40 13.35 7.68 1.67
N ARG A 41 13.22 7.72 0.33
CA ARG A 41 12.69 6.60 -0.48
C ARG A 41 13.57 5.37 -0.35
N GLU A 42 14.88 5.56 -0.42
CA GLU A 42 15.86 4.48 -0.23
C GLU A 42 15.76 3.87 1.18
N GLN A 43 15.52 4.68 2.20
CA GLN A 43 15.41 4.22 3.59
C GLN A 43 14.16 3.37 3.85
N VAL A 44 13.05 3.65 3.16
CA VAL A 44 11.80 2.87 3.31
C VAL A 44 11.72 1.68 2.37
N GLN A 45 12.53 1.64 1.31
CA GLN A 45 12.50 0.55 0.32
C GLN A 45 12.87 -0.81 0.93
N GLU A 46 13.96 -0.88 1.70
CA GLU A 46 14.39 -2.14 2.32
C GLU A 46 13.34 -2.68 3.32
N PRO A 47 12.77 -1.87 4.24
CA PRO A 47 11.63 -2.29 5.06
C PRO A 47 10.41 -2.76 4.26
N ILE A 48 10.03 -2.06 3.17
CA ILE A 48 8.90 -2.45 2.32
C ILE A 48 9.13 -3.84 1.71
N VAL A 49 10.33 -4.11 1.19
CA VAL A 49 10.68 -5.41 0.61
C VAL A 49 10.58 -6.51 1.67
N LYS A 50 11.13 -6.28 2.87
CA LYS A 50 11.06 -7.25 3.98
C LYS A 50 9.63 -7.58 4.39
N ILE A 51 8.72 -6.60 4.38
CA ILE A 51 7.29 -6.83 4.64
C ILE A 51 6.68 -7.64 3.48
N CYS A 52 6.90 -7.23 2.23
CA CYS A 52 6.38 -7.94 1.07
C CYS A 52 6.81 -9.40 1.03
N ASP A 53 8.08 -9.70 1.29
CA ASP A 53 8.62 -11.06 1.31
C ASP A 53 8.02 -11.90 2.44
N ARG A 54 7.76 -11.30 3.60
CA ARG A 54 7.16 -11.99 4.76
C ARG A 54 5.76 -12.51 4.47
N TYR A 55 4.91 -11.68 3.84
CA TYR A 55 3.54 -12.08 3.49
C TYR A 55 3.50 -12.91 2.19
N GLY A 56 4.52 -12.80 1.34
CA GLY A 56 4.65 -13.53 0.08
C GLY A 56 3.78 -12.96 -1.05
N PRO A 57 3.58 -13.72 -2.15
CA PRO A 57 2.85 -13.27 -3.32
C PRO A 57 1.43 -12.76 -2.99
N ARG A 58 1.02 -11.68 -3.66
CA ARG A 58 -0.25 -10.96 -3.42
C ARG A 58 -0.98 -10.53 -4.69
N ASP A 59 -0.42 -10.82 -5.86
CA ASP A 59 -1.02 -10.47 -7.16
C ASP A 59 -2.40 -11.11 -7.35
N HIS A 60 -2.65 -12.26 -6.70
CA HIS A 60 -3.95 -12.93 -6.71
C HIS A 60 -4.99 -12.29 -5.78
N LEU A 61 -4.58 -11.37 -4.90
CA LEU A 61 -5.46 -10.64 -3.96
C LEU A 61 -5.64 -9.18 -4.37
N TYR A 62 -5.32 -8.87 -5.61
CA TYR A 62 -5.19 -7.50 -6.08
C TYR A 62 -6.47 -6.67 -5.87
N HIS A 63 -7.63 -7.24 -6.19
CA HIS A 63 -8.92 -6.57 -6.00
C HIS A 63 -9.32 -6.50 -4.52
N GLU A 64 -9.04 -7.54 -3.74
CA GLU A 64 -9.32 -7.55 -2.30
C GLU A 64 -8.51 -6.49 -1.54
N ILE A 65 -7.27 -6.23 -1.98
CA ILE A 65 -6.45 -5.16 -1.41
C ILE A 65 -7.06 -3.79 -1.74
N ILE A 66 -7.49 -3.58 -2.98
CA ILE A 66 -8.16 -2.35 -3.41
C ILE A 66 -9.44 -2.12 -2.59
N ASP A 67 -10.28 -3.14 -2.46
CA ASP A 67 -11.53 -3.06 -1.70
C ASP A 67 -11.26 -2.72 -0.23
N HIS A 68 -10.28 -3.38 0.39
CA HIS A 68 -9.89 -3.06 1.75
C HIS A 68 -9.40 -1.61 1.91
N LEU A 69 -8.58 -1.12 0.97
CA LEU A 69 -8.08 0.26 0.98
C LEU A 69 -9.22 1.27 0.83
N ARG A 70 -10.20 0.99 -0.03
CA ARG A 70 -11.42 1.82 -0.18
C ARG A 70 -12.24 1.85 1.11
N ASP A 71 -12.43 0.69 1.75
CA ASP A 71 -13.18 0.57 3.00
C ASP A 71 -12.57 1.38 4.15
N ILE A 72 -11.23 1.47 4.22
CA ILE A 72 -10.53 2.28 5.23
C ILE A 72 -10.28 3.73 4.78
N GLY A 73 -10.85 4.15 3.64
CA GLY A 73 -10.75 5.52 3.13
C GLY A 73 -9.39 5.91 2.57
N ARG A 74 -8.54 4.95 2.21
CA ARG A 74 -7.21 5.17 1.59
C ARG A 74 -7.31 5.32 0.07
N ILE A 75 -8.11 6.29 -0.34
CA ILE A 75 -8.24 6.76 -1.73
C ILE A 75 -7.61 8.16 -1.84
N PRO A 76 -6.80 8.45 -2.88
CA PRO A 76 -6.30 9.80 -3.09
C PRO A 76 -7.47 10.76 -3.29
N ASP A 77 -7.44 11.89 -2.58
CA ASP A 77 -8.35 12.99 -2.86
C ASP A 77 -7.79 13.79 -4.04
N PHE A 78 -8.27 13.51 -5.25
CA PHE A 78 -7.93 14.30 -6.44
C PHE A 78 -8.73 15.61 -6.52
N GLN A 79 -9.53 15.98 -5.51
CA GLN A 79 -10.17 17.29 -5.44
C GLN A 79 -9.12 18.37 -5.10
N LYS A 80 -8.59 18.99 -6.16
CA LYS A 80 -7.90 20.30 -6.27
C LYS A 80 -6.45 20.21 -6.72
N GLN A 81 -6.26 20.31 -8.03
CA GLN A 81 -5.34 21.28 -8.60
C GLN A 81 -6.12 22.23 -9.52
#